data_AF-A0A2N6AD90-F1
#
_entry.id   AF-A0A2N6AD90-F1
#
_cell.length_a   1.000
_cell.length_b   1.000
_cell.length_c   1.000
_cell.angle_alpha   90.00
_cell.angle_beta   90.00
_cell.angle_gamma   90.00
#
_symmetry.space_group_name_H-M   'P 1'
#
loop_
_entity.id
_entity.type
_entity.pdbx_description
1 polymer ?
#
loop_
_entity_poly.entity_id
_entity_poly.type
_entity_poly.pdbx_seq_one_letter_code
_entity_poly.pdbx_strand_id
1 'polypeptide(L)' 'MYLLSPLLSKLFLKLRLDIPKKSWMFLTLPIGIVSHLLVGSITPMTRDLFDLNDHYILKIIMLILLFFGIKGIKIIKK' A
#
# COMPACT_ATOMS: atom_id res chain seq x y z
N MET A 1 -1.61 7.55 -8.32
CA MET A 1 -2.02 7.77 -6.92
C MET A 1 -2.02 9.23 -6.47
N TYR A 2 -1.07 10.08 -6.90
CA TYR A 2 -1.00 11.50 -6.51
C TYR A 2 -2.34 12.26 -6.65
N LEU A 3 -2.96 12.18 -7.84
CA LEU A 3 -4.25 12.84 -8.13
C LEU A 3 -5.43 12.24 -7.37
N LEU A 4 -5.39 10.94 -7.08
CA LEU A 4 -6.44 10.23 -6.34
C LEU A 4 -6.32 10.41 -4.82
N SER A 5 -5.14 10.75 -4.32
CA SER A 5 -4.86 10.86 -2.89
C SER A 5 -5.82 11.78 -2.12
N PRO A 6 -6.24 12.96 -2.63
CA PRO A 6 -7.17 13.82 -1.90
C PRO A 6 -8.57 13.20 -1.82
N LEU A 7 -9.00 12.49 -2.87
CA LEU A 7 -10.29 11.80 -2.90
C LEU A 7 -10.28 10.60 -1.95
N LEU A 8 -9.23 9.77 -2.00
CA LEU A 8 -9.07 8.61 -1.14
C LEU A 8 -9.00 8.99 0.35
N SER A 9 -8.22 10.02 0.71
CA SER A 9 -8.22 10.51 2.10
C SER A 9 -9.62 10.96 2.56
N LYS A 10 -10.38 11.68 1.71
CA LYS A 10 -11.76 12.07 2.04
C LYS A 10 -12.71 10.86 2.18
N LEU A 11 -12.54 9.85 1.34
CA LEU A 11 -13.36 8.63 1.40
C LEU A 11 -13.09 7.85 2.69
N PHE A 12 -11.82 7.66 3.04
CA PHE A 12 -11.41 6.92 4.23
C PHE A 12 -11.70 7.67 5.54
N LEU A 13 -11.79 9.00 5.51
CA LEU A 13 -12.31 9.77 6.64
C LEU A 13 -13.75 9.37 7.02
N LYS A 14 -14.60 9.00 6.05
CA LYS A 14 -15.95 8.47 6.34
C LYS A 14 -15.91 7.14 7.08
N LEU A 15 -14.84 6.37 6.88
CA LEU A 15 -14.54 5.12 7.59
C LEU A 15 -13.78 5.37 8.91
N ARG A 16 -13.65 6.62 9.35
CA ARG A 16 -12.92 7.05 10.56
C ARG A 16 -11.42 6.78 10.51
N LEU A 17 -10.86 6.67 9.31
CA LEU A 17 -9.43 6.52 9.08
C LEU A 17 -8.88 7.83 8.51
N ASP A 18 -8.04 8.51 9.29
CA ASP A 18 -7.26 9.65 8.82
C ASP A 18 -5.96 9.14 8.20
N ILE A 19 -5.92 9.12 6.87
CA ILE A 19 -4.78 8.66 6.08
C ILE A 19 -4.13 9.89 5.41
N PRO A 20 -2.89 10.24 5.75
CA PRO A 20 -2.17 11.33 5.10
C PRO A 20 -2.03 11.13 3.59
N LYS A 21 -2.11 12.21 2.81
CA LYS A 21 -2.02 12.14 1.33
C LYS A 21 -0.73 11.45 0.84
N LYS A 22 0.38 11.67 1.55
CA LYS A 22 1.69 11.06 1.26
C LYS A 22 1.69 9.54 1.47
N SER A 23 0.97 9.05 2.48
CA SER A 23 0.84 7.61 2.77
C SER A 23 0.32 6.82 1.58
N TRP A 24 -0.63 7.38 0.80
CA TRP A 24 -1.13 6.74 -0.41
C TRP A 24 -0.05 6.48 -1.46
N MET A 25 0.94 7.36 -1.59
CA MET A 25 2.03 7.16 -2.54
C MET A 25 2.86 5.94 -2.15
N PHE A 26 3.22 5.81 -0.87
CA PHE A 26 3.96 4.66 -0.37
C PHE A 26 3.14 3.37 -0.44
N LEU A 27 1.83 3.43 -0.20
CA LEU A 27 0.94 2.27 -0.29
C LEU A 27 0.57 1.87 -1.71
N THR A 28 0.95 2.63 -2.74
CA THR A 28 0.54 2.35 -4.13
C THR A 28 1.02 0.98 -4.60
N LEU A 29 2.30 0.67 -4.40
CA LEU A 29 2.87 -0.62 -4.76
C LEU A 29 2.28 -1.76 -3.91
N PRO A 30 2.24 -1.69 -2.56
CA PRO A 30 1.55 -2.68 -1.74
C PRO A 30 0.10 -2.95 -2.15
N ILE A 31 -0.70 -1.90 -2.35
CA ILE A 31 -2.09 -2.03 -2.78
C ILE A 31 -2.17 -2.69 -4.16
N GLY A 32 -1.28 -2.33 -5.09
CA GLY A 32 -1.23 -2.93 -6.43
C GLY A 32 -0.96 -4.43 -6.39
N ILE A 33 0.04 -4.87 -5.62
CA ILE A 33 0.39 -6.29 -5.47
C ILE A 33 -0.79 -7.06 -4.87
N VAL A 34 -1.41 -6.54 -3.82
CA VAL A 34 -2.60 -7.15 -3.20
C VAL A 34 -3.75 -7.21 -4.19
N SER A 35 -3.99 -6.15 -4.96
CA SER A 35 -5.07 -6.11 -5.96
C SER A 35 -4.86 -7.14 -7.08
N HIS A 36 -3.63 -7.27 -7.58
CA HIS A 36 -3.25 -8.29 -8.56
C HIS A 36 -3.48 -9.71 -8.03
N LEU A 37 -3.11 -9.96 -6.77
CA LEU A 37 -3.34 -11.24 -6.12
C LEU A 37 -4.83 -11.55 -5.97
N LEU A 38 -5.65 -10.57 -5.56
CA LEU A 38 -7.10 -10.73 -5.38
C LEU A 38 -7.83 -10.99 -6.71
N VAL A 39 -7.33 -10.43 -7.82
CA VAL A 39 -7.89 -10.65 -9.17
C VAL A 39 -7.34 -11.93 -9.82
N GLY A 40 -6.40 -12.62 -9.17
CA GLY A 40 -5.75 -13.83 -9.70
C GLY A 40 -4.73 -13.56 -10.81
N SER A 41 -4.32 -12.30 -10.99
CA SER A 41 -3.34 -11.88 -11.99
C SER A 41 -1.94 -11.84 -11.37
N ILE A 42 -1.10 -12.85 -11.63
CA ILE A 42 0.29 -12.84 -11.16
C ILE A 42 1.16 -12.02 -12.11
N THR A 43 1.66 -10.87 -11.63
CA THR A 43 2.68 -10.07 -12.33
C THR A 43 4.09 -10.58 -11.98
N PRO A 44 5.14 -10.26 -12.77
CA PRO A 44 6.52 -10.59 -12.40
C PRO A 44 6.89 -10.09 -11.00
N MET A 45 6.55 -8.85 -10.66
CA MET A 45 6.80 -8.29 -9.33
C MET A 45 6.04 -9.03 -8.21
N THR A 46 4.79 -9.46 -8.47
CA THR A 46 4.03 -10.28 -7.51
C THR A 46 4.71 -11.64 -7.33
N ARG A 47 5.11 -12.30 -8.42
CA ARG A 47 5.81 -13.58 -8.39
C ARG A 47 7.12 -13.49 -7.59
N ASP A 48 7.93 -12.47 -7.87
CA ASP A 48 9.23 -12.28 -7.24
C ASP A 48 9.11 -11.94 -5.75
N LEU A 49 8.00 -11.31 -5.33
CA LEU A 49 7.72 -11.08 -3.92
C LEU A 49 7.44 -12.38 -3.15
N PHE A 50 6.75 -13.33 -3.80
CA PHE A 50 6.39 -14.63 -3.23
C PHE A 50 7.46 -15.72 -3.41
N ASP A 51 8.51 -15.46 -4.18
CA ASP A 51 9.68 -16.34 -4.22
C ASP A 51 10.35 -16.33 -2.85
N LEU A 52 10.38 -17.46 -2.14
CA LEU A 52 10.95 -17.55 -0.80
C LEU A 52 12.48 -17.47 -0.81
N ASN A 53 13.12 -17.86 -1.90
CA ASN A 53 14.56 -18.09 -1.95
C ASN A 53 15.35 -16.90 -2.51
N ASP A 54 14.68 -15.96 -3.18
CA ASP A 54 15.33 -14.83 -3.85
C ASP A 54 14.62 -13.48 -3.61
N HIS A 55 15.12 -12.40 -4.21
CA HIS A 55 14.54 -11.05 -4.25
C HIS A 55 14.42 -10.34 -2.89
N TYR A 56 15.43 -10.49 -2.03
CA TYR A 56 15.48 -9.82 -0.71
C TYR A 56 15.41 -8.29 -0.80
N ILE A 57 16.03 -7.68 -1.81
CA ILE A 57 15.98 -6.22 -2.01
C ILE A 57 14.53 -5.76 -2.26
N LEU A 58 13.79 -6.47 -3.12
CA LEU A 58 12.38 -6.19 -3.39
C LEU A 58 11.56 -6.29 -2.10
N LYS A 59 11.75 -7.36 -1.32
CA LYS A 59 11.07 -7.56 -0.04
C LYS A 59 11.38 -6.44 0.97
N ILE A 60 12.64 -6.04 1.08
CA ILE A 60 13.07 -4.93 1.95
C ILE A 60 12.40 -3.62 1.50
N ILE A 61 12.43 -3.30 0.20
CA ILE A 61 11.77 -2.11 -0.34
C ILE A 61 10.26 -2.15 -0.03
N MET A 62 9.62 -3.31 -0.22
CA MET A 62 8.21 -3.50 0.09
C MET A 62 7.90 -3.28 1.57
N LEU A 63 8.73 -3.80 2.48
CA LEU A 63 8.59 -3.54 3.92
C LEU A 63 8.78 -2.07 4.27
N ILE A 64 9.75 -1.39 3.66
CA ILE A 64 9.98 0.05 3.85
C ILE A 64 8.78 0.86 3.37
N LEU A 65 8.26 0.57 2.17
CA LEU A 65 7.08 1.23 1.61
C LEU A 65 5.85 1.01 2.48
N LEU A 66 5.65 -0.21 2.98
CA LEU A 66 4.55 -0.54 3.87
C LEU A 66 4.68 0.21 5.20
N PHE A 67 5.87 0.23 5.79
CA PHE A 67 6.16 0.94 7.03
C PHE A 67 5.88 2.44 6.90
N PHE A 68 6.44 3.11 5.89
CA PHE A 68 6.19 4.53 5.65
C PHE A 68 4.75 4.83 5.22
N GLY A 69 4.09 3.90 4.54
CA GLY A 69 2.69 4.02 4.14
C GLY A 69 1.75 4.01 5.34
N ILE A 70 1.98 3.11 6.31
CA ILE A 70 1.15 3.02 7.51
C ILE A 70 1.52 4.09 8.54
N LYS A 71 2.78 4.58 8.52
CA LYS A 71 3.26 5.64 9.41
C LYS A 71 2.40 6.91 9.27
N GLY A 72 1.68 7.23 10.34
CA GLY A 72 0.85 8.43 10.42
C GLY A 72 -0.63 8.20 10.10
N ILE A 73 -1.06 6.98 9.76
CA ILE A 73 -2.48 6.63 9.72
C ILE A 73 -3.03 6.65 11.16
N LYS A 74 -4.15 7.35 11.36
CA LYS A 74 -4.80 7.47 12.67
C LYS A 74 -6.25 7.00 12.59
N ILE A 75 -6.72 6.34 13.65
CA ILE A 75 -8.13 6.02 13.83
C ILE A 75 -8.77 7.14 14.64
N ILE A 76 -9.77 7.80 14.07
CA ILE A 76 -10.50 8.86 14.76
C ILE A 76 -11.49 8.20 15.73
N LYS A 77 -11.27 8.38 17.03
CA LYS A 77 -12.22 7.97 18.08
C LYS A 77 -13.30 9.04 18.26
N LYS A 78 -14.48 8.59 18.68
CA LYS A 78 -15.66 9.42 18.93
C LYS A 78 -15.47 10.26 20.19
#